data_AF-A0A1Y4C698-F1
#
_entry.id   AF-A0A1Y4C698-F1
#
_cell.length_a   1.000
_cell.length_b   1.000
_cell.length_c   1.000
_cell.angle_alpha   90.00
_cell.angle_beta   90.00
_cell.angle_gamma   90.00
#
_symmetry.space_group_name_H-M   'P 1'
#
loop_
_entity.id
_entity.type
_entity.pdbx_description
1 polymer ?
#
loop_
_entity_poly.entity_id
_entity_poly.type
_entity_poly.pdbx_seq_one_letter_code
_entity_poly.pdbx_strand_id
1 'polypeptide(L)'
;MSITTHERPGVYSDYDASTVISTSGGGQTAGLVAVCAGGEAGTLYVINRYEEAVTAFGQEENLTELARLLLLNGAAQVRAVPVTDESGYDAAFSLLAAEENVALVVCDSTDVTVQQKLRDSVCSASEARRERIAVVCGGTEESVEDLVQRAGQLNSERVVLLAPGDDGCLLAAAVAGAIAGESDAALPLSGAELKGVSQTQAQYDDSEIDTLVRGGVTPLERVGGVVSVVRGITTRTKTGEVSDATWRELTTIRIVDDVIPTIRNALRAKFQRSKNTEQTRGAIRSQVILELENKLSREIITGYENVTVQADAENPTVCLVEFSFTVAHGLNQIWLSAHITV
;
A
#
# COMPACT_ATOMS: atom_id res chain seq x y z
N MET A 1 -3.39 16.64 -37.46
CA MET A 1 -4.62 16.13 -38.13
C MET A 1 -4.40 16.13 -39.63
N SER A 2 -4.18 14.96 -40.22
CA SER A 2 -4.15 14.77 -41.67
C SER A 2 -5.35 13.90 -42.00
N ILE A 3 -6.35 14.46 -42.66
CA ILE A 3 -7.52 13.71 -43.14
C ILE A 3 -7.13 13.17 -44.53
N THR A 4 -6.95 11.87 -44.63
CA THR A 4 -6.86 11.15 -45.91
C THR A 4 -8.25 11.08 -46.54
N THR A 5 -8.43 11.76 -47.67
CA THR A 5 -9.70 11.80 -48.40
C THR A 5 -9.95 10.47 -49.13
N HIS A 6 -11.07 9.79 -48.80
CA HIS A 6 -11.53 8.60 -49.53
C HIS A 6 -12.67 8.96 -50.51
N GLU A 7 -12.56 8.61 -51.79
CA GLU A 7 -13.54 8.93 -52.86
C GLU A 7 -14.61 7.84 -53.12
N ARG A 8 -14.88 6.93 -52.17
CA ARG A 8 -15.94 5.91 -52.32
C ARG A 8 -17.19 6.28 -51.49
N PRO A 9 -18.41 6.16 -52.04
CA PRO A 9 -19.64 6.30 -51.26
C PRO A 9 -19.76 5.16 -50.23
N GLY A 10 -19.78 5.49 -48.94
CA GLY A 10 -19.92 4.56 -47.81
C GLY A 10 -19.98 5.31 -46.48
N VAL A 11 -20.51 4.66 -45.44
CA VAL A 11 -20.49 5.20 -44.07
C VAL A 11 -19.17 4.78 -43.42
N TYR A 12 -18.33 5.76 -43.07
CA TYR A 12 -17.08 5.54 -42.35
C TYR A 12 -17.28 5.97 -40.90
N SER A 13 -16.90 5.11 -39.98
CA SER A 13 -16.84 5.40 -38.54
C SER A 13 -15.38 5.55 -38.17
N ASP A 14 -15.04 6.66 -37.53
CA ASP A 14 -13.76 6.82 -36.84
C ASP A 14 -14.04 6.65 -35.34
N TYR A 15 -13.29 5.76 -34.69
CA TYR A 15 -13.42 5.50 -33.25
C TYR A 15 -12.13 5.94 -32.58
N ASP A 16 -12.19 7.05 -31.85
CA ASP A 16 -11.14 7.42 -30.90
C ASP A 16 -11.44 6.71 -29.57
N ALA A 17 -10.65 5.68 -29.26
CA ALA A 17 -10.75 4.95 -28.01
C ALA A 17 -9.93 5.67 -26.94
N SER A 18 -10.48 6.72 -26.32
CA SER A 18 -9.93 7.22 -25.06
C SER A 18 -10.40 6.31 -23.92
N THR A 19 -9.49 5.48 -23.43
CA THR A 19 -9.71 4.75 -22.17
C THR A 19 -9.69 5.75 -21.03
N VAL A 20 -10.85 6.29 -20.69
CA VAL A 20 -11.05 7.08 -19.46
C VAL A 20 -10.82 6.14 -18.28
N ILE A 21 -9.63 6.18 -17.69
CA ILE A 21 -9.34 5.52 -16.41
C ILE A 21 -9.94 6.41 -15.33
N SER A 22 -11.16 6.11 -14.89
CA SER A 22 -11.81 6.79 -13.77
C SER A 22 -11.72 5.95 -12.49
N THR A 23 -11.50 6.65 -11.38
CA THR A 23 -11.34 6.06 -10.05
C THR A 23 -12.69 5.64 -9.48
N SER A 24 -12.80 4.40 -9.00
CA SER A 24 -13.91 4.02 -8.11
C SER A 24 -13.71 4.75 -6.78
N GLY A 25 -14.66 5.60 -6.39
CA GLY A 25 -14.54 6.61 -5.32
C GLY A 25 -14.34 6.12 -3.87
N GLY A 26 -13.64 5.00 -3.64
CA GLY A 26 -13.27 4.48 -2.32
C GLY A 26 -11.76 4.26 -2.11
N GLY A 27 -10.93 4.46 -3.14
CA GLY A 27 -9.48 4.25 -3.04
C GLY A 27 -8.75 5.29 -2.16
N GLN A 28 -7.57 4.92 -1.67
CA GLN A 28 -6.67 5.80 -0.93
C GLN A 28 -5.70 6.55 -1.88
N THR A 29 -5.08 7.63 -1.38
CA THR A 29 -4.05 8.36 -2.15
C THR A 29 -2.73 7.61 -2.08
N ALA A 30 -2.07 7.46 -3.23
CA ALA A 30 -0.70 6.97 -3.33
C ALA A 30 0.29 8.12 -3.54
N GLY A 31 1.43 8.08 -2.87
CA GLY A 31 2.60 8.90 -3.14
C GLY A 31 3.51 8.20 -4.14
N LEU A 32 4.11 8.96 -5.03
CA LEU A 32 4.98 8.44 -6.08
C LEU A 32 6.19 9.37 -6.24
N VAL A 33 7.39 8.81 -6.23
CA VAL A 33 8.62 9.54 -6.53
C VAL A 33 9.35 8.79 -7.63
N ALA A 34 9.74 9.47 -8.70
CA ALA A 34 10.53 8.81 -9.73
C ALA A 34 11.48 9.77 -10.42
N VAL A 35 12.55 9.21 -10.99
CA VAL A 35 13.42 9.96 -11.91
C VAL A 35 12.61 10.27 -13.16
N CYS A 36 12.54 11.55 -13.54
CA CYS A 36 11.70 11.99 -14.64
C CYS A 36 12.31 13.24 -15.28
N ALA A 37 12.42 13.25 -16.61
CA ALA A 37 12.93 14.41 -17.34
C ALA A 37 11.85 15.51 -17.49
N GLY A 38 10.57 15.11 -17.46
CA GLY A 38 9.43 16.03 -17.49
C GLY A 38 8.99 16.52 -16.10
N GLY A 39 8.29 17.65 -16.09
CA GLY A 39 7.90 18.34 -14.86
C GLY A 39 9.06 19.10 -14.20
N GLU A 40 8.75 19.87 -13.18
CA GLU A 40 9.73 20.58 -12.35
C GLU A 40 10.16 19.68 -11.20
N ALA A 41 11.44 19.27 -11.20
CA ALA A 41 11.99 18.39 -10.18
C ALA A 41 11.79 18.96 -8.76
N GLY A 42 11.40 18.11 -7.82
CA GLY A 42 11.11 18.52 -6.45
C GLY A 42 9.77 19.26 -6.27
N THR A 43 8.92 19.31 -7.29
CA THR A 43 7.56 19.87 -7.18
C THR A 43 6.54 18.77 -6.97
N LEU A 44 5.57 18.98 -6.06
CA LEU A 44 4.48 18.03 -5.84
C LEU A 44 3.35 18.27 -6.83
N TYR A 45 3.01 17.23 -7.59
CA TYR A 45 1.91 17.19 -8.53
C TYR A 45 0.77 16.32 -7.98
N VAL A 46 -0.46 16.80 -8.12
CA VAL A 46 -1.66 16.04 -7.77
C VAL A 46 -2.29 15.51 -9.06
N ILE A 47 -2.29 14.20 -9.21
CA ILE A 47 -2.76 13.48 -10.40
C ILE A 47 -3.99 12.66 -10.03
N ASN A 48 -5.12 12.96 -10.66
CA ASN A 48 -6.38 12.23 -10.50
C ASN A 48 -6.71 11.40 -11.74
N ARG A 49 -6.08 11.72 -12.88
CA ARG A 49 -6.31 11.09 -14.17
C ARG A 49 -5.01 10.92 -14.92
N TYR A 50 -4.96 9.92 -15.80
CA TYR A 50 -3.78 9.62 -16.59
C TYR A 50 -3.34 10.81 -17.48
N GLU A 51 -4.28 11.54 -18.06
CA GLU A 51 -3.99 12.67 -18.95
C GLU A 51 -3.28 13.83 -18.21
N GLU A 52 -3.53 13.97 -16.90
CA GLU A 52 -2.83 14.96 -16.06
C GLU A 52 -1.35 14.58 -15.92
N ALA A 53 -1.04 13.30 -15.74
CA ALA A 53 0.35 12.81 -15.70
C ALA A 53 1.05 12.98 -17.06
N VAL A 54 0.38 12.63 -18.16
CA VAL A 54 0.92 12.83 -19.52
C VAL A 54 1.23 14.31 -19.78
N THR A 55 0.37 15.22 -19.32
CA THR A 55 0.58 16.66 -19.48
C THR A 55 1.72 17.18 -18.62
N ALA A 56 1.85 16.68 -17.39
CA ALA A 56 2.85 17.14 -16.43
C ALA A 56 4.26 16.60 -16.75
N PHE A 57 4.36 15.33 -17.13
CA PHE A 57 5.62 14.60 -17.21
C PHE A 57 5.95 14.16 -18.64
N GLY A 58 4.95 13.89 -19.48
CA GLY A 58 5.14 13.33 -20.82
C GLY A 58 4.79 11.86 -20.89
N GLN A 59 4.26 11.43 -22.04
CA GLN A 59 3.68 10.09 -22.21
C GLN A 59 4.69 8.95 -22.06
N GLU A 60 5.95 9.18 -22.45
CA GLU A 60 6.99 8.14 -22.48
C GLU A 60 7.78 8.03 -21.17
N GLU A 61 7.50 8.89 -20.18
CA GLU A 61 8.19 8.87 -18.88
C GLU A 61 7.70 7.70 -18.02
N ASN A 62 8.63 7.03 -17.33
CA ASN A 62 8.31 5.96 -16.38
C ASN A 62 7.35 6.45 -15.27
N LEU A 63 7.56 7.68 -14.77
CA LEU A 63 6.69 8.30 -13.77
C LEU A 63 5.22 8.37 -14.21
N THR A 64 4.97 8.63 -15.51
CA THR A 64 3.63 8.66 -16.09
C THR A 64 2.98 7.29 -16.10
N GLU A 65 3.74 6.25 -16.46
CA GLU A 65 3.25 4.87 -16.47
C GLU A 65 2.99 4.34 -15.06
N LEU A 66 3.85 4.67 -14.09
CA LEU A 66 3.64 4.34 -12.68
C LEU A 66 2.36 4.99 -12.14
N ALA A 67 2.12 6.27 -12.45
CA ALA A 67 0.88 6.95 -12.10
C ALA A 67 -0.34 6.28 -12.74
N ARG A 68 -0.23 5.84 -14.01
CA ARG A 68 -1.28 5.09 -14.71
C ARG A 68 -1.62 3.80 -13.98
N LEU A 69 -0.61 3.00 -13.60
CA LEU A 69 -0.81 1.70 -12.94
C LEU A 69 -1.41 1.85 -11.55
N LEU A 70 -1.00 2.86 -10.78
CA LEU A 70 -1.60 3.19 -9.47
C LEU A 70 -3.10 3.46 -9.61
N LEU A 71 -3.49 4.37 -10.52
CA LEU A 71 -4.88 4.74 -10.75
C LEU A 71 -5.69 3.56 -11.30
N LEU A 72 -5.13 2.81 -12.26
CA LEU A 72 -5.79 1.67 -12.90
C LEU A 72 -6.09 0.53 -11.90
N ASN A 73 -5.22 0.35 -10.91
CA ASN A 73 -5.37 -0.68 -9.88
C ASN A 73 -6.17 -0.22 -8.65
N GLY A 74 -6.62 1.05 -8.61
CA GLY A 74 -7.63 1.49 -7.66
C GLY A 74 -7.22 2.64 -6.74
N ALA A 75 -6.00 3.18 -6.84
CA ALA A 75 -5.67 4.42 -6.13
C ALA A 75 -6.63 5.55 -6.55
N ALA A 76 -7.17 6.30 -5.60
CA ALA A 76 -8.12 7.38 -5.92
C ALA A 76 -7.41 8.64 -6.43
N GLN A 77 -6.15 8.83 -6.07
CA GLN A 77 -5.32 9.96 -6.43
C GLN A 77 -3.84 9.57 -6.28
N VAL A 78 -2.98 10.16 -7.10
CA VAL A 78 -1.53 10.04 -7.00
C VAL A 78 -0.92 11.40 -6.69
N ARG A 79 -0.07 11.47 -5.66
CA ARG A 79 0.80 12.62 -5.38
C ARG A 79 2.20 12.30 -5.87
N ALA A 80 2.56 12.85 -7.02
CA ALA A 80 3.80 12.54 -7.73
C ALA A 80 4.83 13.65 -7.51
N VAL A 81 6.09 13.27 -7.27
CA VAL A 81 7.23 14.18 -7.19
C VAL A 81 8.32 13.69 -8.15
N PRO A 82 8.56 14.36 -9.29
CA PRO A 82 9.67 14.03 -10.17
C PRO A 82 11.00 14.44 -9.52
N VAL A 83 12.05 13.66 -9.76
CA VAL A 83 13.44 13.99 -9.37
C VAL A 83 14.35 13.89 -10.59
N THR A 84 15.47 14.61 -10.59
CA THR A 84 16.44 14.56 -11.71
C THR A 84 17.30 13.31 -11.69
N ASP A 85 17.60 12.82 -10.49
CA ASP A 85 18.51 11.70 -10.22
C ASP A 85 18.34 11.24 -8.76
N GLU A 86 19.12 10.23 -8.38
CA GLU A 86 19.03 9.59 -7.06
C GLU A 86 19.25 10.55 -5.87
N SER A 87 19.96 11.66 -6.06
CA SER A 87 20.20 12.63 -4.99
C SER A 87 18.91 13.37 -4.58
N GLY A 88 17.91 13.41 -5.46
CA GLY A 88 16.63 14.08 -5.21
C GLY A 88 15.63 13.30 -4.36
N TYR A 89 15.81 11.98 -4.18
CA TYR A 89 14.82 11.13 -3.50
C TYR A 89 14.53 11.56 -2.06
N ASP A 90 15.56 11.92 -1.29
CA ASP A 90 15.40 12.27 0.12
C ASP A 90 14.51 13.51 0.32
N ALA A 91 14.75 14.53 -0.51
CA ALA A 91 13.92 15.74 -0.54
C ALA A 91 12.49 15.43 -1.00
N ALA A 92 12.32 14.58 -2.02
CA ALA A 92 11.00 14.19 -2.51
C ALA A 92 10.21 13.36 -1.48
N PHE A 93 10.85 12.43 -0.78
CA PHE A 93 10.24 11.70 0.32
C PHE A 93 9.83 12.63 1.46
N SER A 94 10.62 13.67 1.75
CA SER A 94 10.29 14.69 2.75
C SER A 94 9.06 15.52 2.34
N LEU A 95 8.93 15.88 1.06
CA LEU A 95 7.73 16.54 0.54
C LEU A 95 6.49 15.67 0.71
N LEU A 96 6.55 14.40 0.30
CA LEU A 96 5.45 13.47 0.52
C LEU A 96 5.19 13.22 2.02
N ALA A 97 6.21 13.20 2.88
CA ALA A 97 6.04 13.09 4.33
C ALA A 97 5.20 14.23 4.91
N ALA A 98 5.34 15.45 4.38
CA ALA A 98 4.58 16.62 4.79
C ALA A 98 3.09 16.57 4.42
N GLU A 99 2.72 15.75 3.44
CA GLU A 99 1.36 15.62 2.95
C GLU A 99 0.43 14.84 3.89
N GLU A 100 -0.85 15.22 3.93
CA GLU A 100 -1.90 14.45 4.61
C GLU A 100 -2.60 13.48 3.64
N ASN A 101 -3.16 12.39 4.17
CA ASN A 101 -3.97 11.43 3.41
C ASN A 101 -3.24 10.63 2.31
N VAL A 102 -1.91 10.49 2.41
CA VAL A 102 -1.12 9.53 1.62
C VAL A 102 -1.00 8.24 2.41
N ALA A 103 -1.51 7.14 1.87
CA ALA A 103 -1.51 5.84 2.54
C ALA A 103 -0.40 4.91 2.02
N LEU A 104 -0.07 5.03 0.74
CA LEU A 104 0.93 4.20 0.06
C LEU A 104 2.02 5.09 -0.53
N VAL A 105 3.26 4.63 -0.59
CA VAL A 105 4.35 5.34 -1.28
C VAL A 105 5.16 4.38 -2.13
N VAL A 106 5.45 4.76 -3.37
CA VAL A 106 6.26 4.01 -4.34
C VAL A 106 7.41 4.88 -4.83
N CYS A 107 8.56 4.25 -5.11
CA CYS A 107 9.64 4.86 -5.89
C CYS A 107 10.06 3.96 -7.06
N ASP A 108 10.66 4.53 -8.10
CA ASP A 108 11.17 3.76 -9.25
C ASP A 108 12.62 3.27 -9.11
N SER A 109 13.20 3.35 -7.91
CA SER A 109 14.54 2.87 -7.63
C SER A 109 14.58 1.43 -7.12
N THR A 110 15.46 0.64 -7.73
CA THR A 110 15.88 -0.69 -7.28
C THR A 110 17.12 -0.66 -6.36
N ASP A 111 17.66 0.52 -6.05
CA ASP A 111 18.75 0.66 -5.08
C ASP A 111 18.21 0.49 -3.66
N VAL A 112 18.73 -0.51 -2.93
CA VAL A 112 18.30 -0.81 -1.57
C VAL A 112 18.50 0.35 -0.60
N THR A 113 19.50 1.21 -0.83
CA THR A 113 19.75 2.40 0.00
C THR A 113 18.66 3.47 -0.19
N VAL A 114 18.14 3.64 -1.41
CA VAL A 114 16.99 4.51 -1.68
C VAL A 114 15.74 3.91 -1.04
N GLN A 115 15.53 2.60 -1.16
CA GLN A 115 14.41 1.88 -0.54
C GLN A 115 14.45 1.95 1.01
N GLN A 116 15.64 1.95 1.62
CA GLN A 116 15.82 2.16 3.05
C GLN A 116 15.43 3.59 3.48
N LYS A 117 15.78 4.62 2.68
CA LYS A 117 15.32 5.99 2.95
C LYS A 117 13.79 6.10 2.85
N LEU A 118 13.19 5.43 1.85
CA LEU A 118 11.74 5.37 1.72
C LEU A 118 11.10 4.69 2.95
N ARG A 119 11.63 3.53 3.37
CA ARG A 119 11.23 2.85 4.61
C ARG A 119 11.27 3.81 5.80
N ASP A 120 12.40 4.49 6.00
CA ASP A 120 12.58 5.37 7.16
C ASP A 120 11.59 6.55 7.12
N SER A 121 11.29 7.07 5.93
CA SER A 121 10.26 8.09 5.72
C SER A 121 8.85 7.59 6.09
N VAL A 122 8.42 6.42 5.62
CA VAL A 122 7.07 5.89 5.96
C VAL A 122 6.96 5.50 7.43
N CYS A 123 8.02 4.99 8.06
CA CYS A 123 8.07 4.72 9.49
C CYS A 123 7.93 6.04 10.29
N SER A 124 8.74 7.05 9.97
CA SER A 124 8.70 8.35 10.65
C SER A 124 7.35 9.05 10.49
N ALA A 125 6.74 8.98 9.30
CA ALA A 125 5.40 9.52 9.05
C ALA A 125 4.36 8.82 9.92
N SER A 126 4.46 7.50 10.08
CA SER A 126 3.53 6.70 10.86
C SER A 126 3.66 6.95 12.36
N GLU A 127 4.87 7.13 12.87
CA GLU A 127 5.12 7.62 14.24
C GLU A 127 4.51 9.01 14.45
N ALA A 128 4.53 9.85 13.41
CA ALA A 128 3.87 11.14 13.37
C ALA A 128 2.35 11.07 13.08
N ARG A 129 1.71 9.89 13.27
CA ARG A 129 0.26 9.66 13.13
C ARG A 129 -0.27 9.82 11.70
N ARG A 130 0.59 9.56 10.72
CA ARG A 130 0.26 9.48 9.30
C ARG A 130 0.66 8.09 8.85
N GLU A 131 -0.22 7.15 9.06
CA GLU A 131 0.01 5.73 8.78
C GLU A 131 0.24 5.50 7.28
N ARG A 132 1.40 4.92 6.93
CA ARG A 132 1.77 4.64 5.52
C ARG A 132 2.51 3.33 5.36
N ILE A 133 2.45 2.80 4.14
CA ILE A 133 3.19 1.62 3.69
C ILE A 133 3.94 1.97 2.41
N ALA A 134 5.19 1.53 2.32
CA ALA A 134 5.99 1.59 1.10
C ALA A 134 5.83 0.28 0.31
N VAL A 135 5.73 0.39 -1.02
CA VAL A 135 5.81 -0.76 -1.93
C VAL A 135 7.01 -0.55 -2.84
N VAL A 136 7.92 -1.52 -2.85
CA VAL A 136 9.19 -1.45 -3.57
C VAL A 136 9.40 -2.72 -4.42
N CYS A 137 10.22 -2.60 -5.45
CA CYS A 137 10.54 -3.70 -6.36
C CYS A 137 12.00 -4.17 -6.18
N GLY A 138 12.27 -5.44 -6.49
CA GLY A 138 13.64 -5.89 -6.75
C GLY A 138 14.13 -5.44 -8.11
N GLY A 139 15.44 -5.59 -8.36
CA GLY A 139 16.03 -5.42 -9.69
C GLY A 139 15.67 -6.55 -10.64
N THR A 140 15.74 -6.29 -11.94
CA THR A 140 15.64 -7.33 -12.97
C THR A 140 16.70 -8.41 -12.73
N GLU A 141 16.34 -9.68 -12.95
CA GLU A 141 17.24 -10.86 -12.80
C GLU A 141 17.76 -11.15 -11.37
N GLU A 142 17.29 -10.45 -10.32
CA GLU A 142 17.63 -10.82 -8.94
C GLU A 142 17.13 -12.24 -8.60
N SER A 143 18.00 -13.03 -7.95
CA SER A 143 17.65 -14.38 -7.49
C SER A 143 16.69 -14.32 -6.29
N VAL A 144 16.08 -15.46 -5.96
CA VAL A 144 15.27 -15.60 -4.73
C VAL A 144 16.11 -15.24 -3.51
N GLU A 145 17.37 -15.68 -3.46
CA GLU A 145 18.29 -15.37 -2.36
C GLU A 145 18.59 -13.87 -2.25
N ASP A 146 18.81 -13.17 -3.38
CA ASP A 146 19.08 -11.73 -3.40
C ASP A 146 17.87 -10.95 -2.87
N LEU A 147 16.66 -11.32 -3.31
CA LEU A 147 15.41 -10.69 -2.88
C LEU A 147 15.15 -10.92 -1.39
N VAL A 148 15.43 -12.12 -0.87
CA VAL A 148 15.32 -12.42 0.57
C VAL A 148 16.36 -11.64 1.37
N GLN A 149 17.58 -11.51 0.87
CA GLN A 149 18.61 -10.68 1.51
C GLN A 149 18.18 -9.22 1.56
N ARG A 150 17.63 -8.68 0.46
CA ARG A 150 17.08 -7.32 0.37
C ARG A 150 15.93 -7.10 1.35
N ALA A 151 14.96 -8.03 1.41
CA ALA A 151 13.89 -7.98 2.41
C ALA A 151 14.46 -7.93 3.84
N GLY A 152 15.50 -8.71 4.13
CA GLY A 152 16.21 -8.68 5.41
C GLY A 152 16.89 -7.34 5.72
N GLN A 153 17.36 -6.60 4.71
CA GLN A 153 17.94 -5.26 4.86
C GLN A 153 16.87 -4.18 5.09
N LEU A 154 15.66 -4.39 4.57
CA LEU A 154 14.51 -3.51 4.78
C LEU A 154 13.85 -3.77 6.14
N ASN A 155 13.54 -5.04 6.44
CA ASN A 155 13.00 -5.57 7.70
C ASN A 155 12.00 -4.65 8.41
N SER A 156 10.90 -4.33 7.74
CA SER A 156 9.84 -3.45 8.23
C SER A 156 8.46 -3.95 7.85
N GLU A 157 7.52 -3.88 8.79
CA GLU A 157 6.10 -4.16 8.57
C GLU A 157 5.45 -3.12 7.65
N ARG A 158 6.11 -1.97 7.47
CA ARG A 158 5.64 -0.88 6.60
C ARG A 158 6.24 -0.93 5.21
N VAL A 159 6.90 -2.02 4.82
CA VAL A 159 7.49 -2.17 3.49
C VAL A 159 7.06 -3.51 2.89
N VAL A 160 6.61 -3.47 1.64
CA VAL A 160 6.30 -4.62 0.80
C VAL A 160 7.34 -4.67 -0.33
N LEU A 161 8.14 -5.73 -0.37
CA LEU A 161 9.07 -5.99 -1.48
C LEU A 161 8.46 -7.05 -2.40
N LEU A 162 8.46 -6.79 -3.70
CA LEU A 162 7.89 -7.70 -4.70
C LEU A 162 8.93 -8.61 -5.35
N ALA A 163 8.46 -9.80 -5.76
CA ALA A 163 9.14 -10.71 -6.66
C ALA A 163 8.20 -11.14 -7.80
N PRO A 164 8.64 -11.23 -9.06
CA PRO A 164 9.98 -10.89 -9.53
C PRO A 164 10.25 -9.38 -9.48
N GLY A 165 11.52 -9.02 -9.54
CA GLY A 165 11.94 -7.64 -9.71
C GLY A 165 11.61 -7.11 -11.10
N ASP A 166 11.62 -5.78 -11.21
CA ASP A 166 11.43 -5.06 -12.47
C ASP A 166 12.08 -3.66 -12.38
N ASP A 167 13.04 -3.34 -13.25
CA ASP A 167 13.81 -2.08 -13.12
C ASP A 167 12.95 -0.80 -13.23
N GLY A 168 11.74 -0.91 -13.78
CA GLY A 168 10.78 0.20 -13.83
C GLY A 168 9.87 0.32 -12.60
N CYS A 169 9.89 -0.65 -11.67
CA CYS A 169 8.96 -0.78 -10.54
C CYS A 169 7.46 -0.70 -10.92
N LEU A 170 7.09 -1.13 -12.12
CA LEU A 170 5.72 -1.16 -12.62
C LEU A 170 4.85 -2.12 -11.80
N LEU A 171 5.40 -3.28 -11.42
CA LEU A 171 4.73 -4.25 -10.54
C LEU A 171 4.47 -3.62 -9.16
N ALA A 172 5.42 -2.84 -8.63
CA ALA A 172 5.25 -2.13 -7.36
C ALA A 172 4.13 -1.09 -7.42
N ALA A 173 4.04 -0.32 -8.50
CA ALA A 173 2.91 0.59 -8.70
C ALA A 173 1.57 -0.13 -8.83
N ALA A 174 1.50 -1.25 -9.58
CA ALA A 174 0.27 -2.01 -9.72
C ALA A 174 -0.20 -2.58 -8.37
N VAL A 175 0.70 -3.18 -7.59
CA VAL A 175 0.40 -3.71 -6.25
C VAL A 175 0.02 -2.59 -5.28
N ALA A 176 0.74 -1.47 -5.27
CA ALA A 176 0.39 -0.31 -4.43
C ALA A 176 -0.99 0.24 -4.77
N GLY A 177 -1.34 0.28 -6.07
CA GLY A 177 -2.67 0.66 -6.52
C GLY A 177 -3.75 -0.30 -6.02
N ALA A 178 -3.49 -1.61 -6.08
CA ALA A 178 -4.42 -2.63 -5.58
C ALA A 178 -4.63 -2.52 -4.06
N ILE A 179 -3.55 -2.29 -3.29
CA ILE A 179 -3.64 -2.06 -1.84
C ILE A 179 -4.43 -0.77 -1.54
N ALA A 180 -4.16 0.31 -2.28
CA ALA A 180 -4.86 1.58 -2.11
C ALA A 180 -6.34 1.49 -2.51
N GLY A 181 -6.68 0.67 -3.51
CA GLY A 181 -8.05 0.44 -3.97
C GLY A 181 -8.89 -0.44 -3.05
N GLU A 182 -8.26 -1.19 -2.14
CA GLU A 182 -8.95 -2.09 -1.24
C GLU A 182 -9.39 -1.38 0.04
N SER A 183 -10.70 -1.17 0.19
CA SER A 183 -11.31 -0.48 1.33
C SER A 183 -11.39 -1.32 2.61
N ASP A 184 -11.35 -2.64 2.48
CA ASP A 184 -11.35 -3.56 3.62
C ASP A 184 -9.92 -3.91 4.01
N ALA A 185 -9.50 -3.43 5.19
CA ALA A 185 -8.14 -3.63 5.68
C ALA A 185 -7.81 -5.10 6.01
N ALA A 186 -8.83 -5.92 6.29
CA ALA A 186 -8.65 -7.33 6.61
C ALA A 186 -8.72 -8.25 5.39
N LEU A 187 -9.17 -7.75 4.23
CA LEU A 187 -9.19 -8.54 3.00
C LEU A 187 -7.75 -8.85 2.55
N PRO A 188 -7.40 -10.14 2.37
CA PRO A 188 -6.07 -10.52 1.90
C PRO A 188 -5.82 -10.05 0.48
N LEU A 189 -4.57 -9.64 0.21
CA LEU A 189 -4.13 -9.32 -1.14
C LEU A 189 -3.92 -10.58 -2.00
N SER A 190 -3.86 -11.76 -1.38
CA SER A 190 -3.68 -13.06 -2.05
C SER A 190 -4.76 -13.26 -3.12
N GLY A 191 -4.35 -13.54 -4.35
CA GLY A 191 -5.21 -13.69 -5.52
C GLY A 191 -5.63 -12.38 -6.21
N ALA A 192 -5.20 -11.20 -5.72
CA ALA A 192 -5.52 -9.93 -6.36
C ALA A 192 -4.89 -9.84 -7.77
N GLU A 193 -5.72 -9.69 -8.79
CA GLU A 193 -5.31 -9.45 -10.18
C GLU A 193 -4.74 -8.04 -10.36
N LEU A 194 -3.59 -7.96 -11.02
CA LEU A 194 -2.91 -6.71 -11.33
C LEU A 194 -3.25 -6.25 -12.75
N LYS A 195 -3.98 -5.15 -12.85
CA LYS A 195 -4.42 -4.56 -14.13
C LYS A 195 -3.29 -3.78 -14.77
N GLY A 196 -3.22 -3.84 -16.11
CA GLY A 196 -2.26 -3.07 -16.90
C GLY A 196 -0.85 -3.66 -16.92
N VAL A 197 -0.61 -4.78 -16.23
CA VAL A 197 0.62 -5.56 -16.29
C VAL A 197 0.29 -6.95 -16.85
N SER A 198 1.02 -7.37 -17.88
CA SER A 198 0.72 -8.63 -18.60
C SER A 198 1.86 -9.62 -18.63
N GLN A 199 3.03 -9.25 -18.10
CA GLN A 199 4.24 -10.06 -18.09
C GLN A 199 4.90 -9.97 -16.73
N THR A 200 5.50 -11.08 -16.30
CA THR A 200 6.45 -11.14 -15.19
C THR A 200 7.76 -11.66 -15.75
N GLN A 201 8.89 -11.20 -15.20
CA GLN A 201 10.21 -11.60 -15.71
C GLN A 201 10.61 -13.02 -15.30
N ALA A 202 10.06 -13.51 -14.19
CA ALA A 202 10.25 -14.87 -13.70
C ALA A 202 8.90 -15.53 -13.36
N GLN A 203 8.94 -16.86 -13.32
CA GLN A 203 7.89 -17.70 -12.77
C GLN A 203 8.56 -18.61 -11.74
N TYR A 204 8.05 -18.57 -10.51
CA TYR A 204 8.60 -19.31 -9.39
C TYR A 204 7.85 -20.62 -9.17
N ASP A 205 8.58 -21.67 -8.77
CA ASP A 205 7.97 -22.90 -8.29
C ASP A 205 7.48 -22.78 -6.83
N ASP A 206 6.78 -23.80 -6.34
CA ASP A 206 6.22 -23.79 -4.97
C ASP A 206 7.31 -23.63 -3.88
N SER A 207 8.50 -24.19 -4.09
CA SER A 207 9.60 -24.11 -3.13
C SER A 207 10.23 -22.71 -3.11
N GLU A 208 10.36 -22.08 -4.27
CA GLU A 208 10.80 -20.70 -4.41
C GLU A 208 9.80 -19.73 -3.80
N ILE A 209 8.50 -19.92 -4.08
CA ILE A 209 7.40 -19.15 -3.46
C ILE A 209 7.45 -19.27 -1.92
N ASP A 210 7.60 -20.49 -1.40
CA ASP A 210 7.73 -20.73 0.03
C ASP A 210 8.96 -20.03 0.65
N THR A 211 10.04 -19.91 -0.13
CA THR A 211 11.27 -19.25 0.30
C THR A 211 11.08 -17.72 0.31
N LEU A 212 10.48 -17.15 -0.74
CA LEU A 212 10.13 -15.73 -0.83
C LEU A 212 9.20 -15.32 0.32
N VAL A 213 8.11 -16.07 0.54
CA VAL A 213 7.13 -15.79 1.60
C VAL A 213 7.78 -15.86 2.99
N ARG A 214 8.62 -16.86 3.25
CA ARG A 214 9.34 -16.97 4.55
C ARG A 214 10.40 -15.88 4.72
N GLY A 215 10.99 -15.43 3.62
CA GLY A 215 12.00 -14.37 3.58
C GLY A 215 11.46 -12.95 3.59
N GLY A 216 10.13 -12.74 3.66
CA GLY A 216 9.54 -11.40 3.73
C GLY A 216 9.35 -10.74 2.36
N VAL A 217 9.17 -11.53 1.31
CA VAL A 217 8.95 -11.05 -0.07
C VAL A 217 7.54 -11.44 -0.51
N THR A 218 6.82 -10.52 -1.13
CA THR A 218 5.50 -10.74 -1.74
C THR A 218 5.70 -11.32 -3.14
N PRO A 219 5.40 -12.62 -3.36
CA PRO A 219 5.53 -13.21 -4.68
C PRO A 219 4.33 -12.84 -5.55
N LEU A 220 4.61 -12.60 -6.82
CA LEU A 220 3.64 -12.50 -7.89
C LEU A 220 3.77 -13.73 -8.78
N GLU A 221 2.64 -14.15 -9.34
CA GLU A 221 2.60 -15.22 -10.32
C GLU A 221 1.86 -14.77 -11.56
N ARG A 222 2.06 -15.53 -12.64
CA ARG A 222 1.31 -15.35 -13.88
C ARG A 222 0.65 -16.66 -14.27
N VAL A 223 -0.67 -16.70 -14.19
CA VAL A 223 -1.47 -17.87 -14.53
C VAL A 223 -2.53 -17.47 -15.56
N GLY A 224 -2.59 -18.20 -16.68
CA GLY A 224 -3.58 -17.92 -17.73
C GLY A 224 -3.45 -16.53 -18.38
N GLY A 225 -2.26 -15.93 -18.34
CA GLY A 225 -2.01 -14.58 -18.87
C GLY A 225 -2.34 -13.44 -17.90
N VAL A 226 -2.88 -13.75 -16.72
CA VAL A 226 -3.19 -12.80 -15.64
C VAL A 226 -2.02 -12.78 -14.66
N VAL A 227 -1.59 -11.58 -14.25
CA VAL A 227 -0.61 -11.41 -13.18
C VAL A 227 -1.36 -11.18 -11.87
N SER A 228 -1.03 -11.94 -10.82
CA SER A 228 -1.69 -11.82 -9.51
C SER A 228 -0.71 -11.93 -8.37
N VAL A 229 -1.11 -11.38 -7.22
CA VAL A 229 -0.37 -11.54 -5.96
C VAL A 229 -0.60 -12.95 -5.42
N VAL A 230 0.47 -13.71 -5.17
CA VAL A 230 0.36 -15.02 -4.53
C VAL A 230 -0.02 -14.85 -3.07
N ARG A 231 0.74 -14.00 -2.35
CA ARG A 231 0.51 -13.70 -0.94
C ARG A 231 1.09 -12.34 -0.54
N GLY A 232 0.27 -11.48 0.06
CA GLY A 232 0.70 -10.15 0.53
C GLY A 232 1.50 -10.22 1.84
N ILE A 233 2.81 -10.06 1.74
CA ILE A 233 3.78 -10.20 2.83
C ILE A 233 4.60 -8.91 3.00
N THR A 234 4.88 -8.54 4.26
CA THR A 234 5.79 -7.45 4.58
C THR A 234 7.25 -7.92 4.66
N THR A 235 8.20 -7.00 4.59
CA THR A 235 9.62 -7.33 4.75
C THR A 235 10.02 -7.69 6.19
N ARG A 236 9.13 -7.55 7.18
CA ARG A 236 9.42 -7.89 8.58
C ARG A 236 9.62 -9.39 8.74
N THR A 237 10.85 -9.78 9.02
CA THR A 237 11.25 -11.17 9.33
C THR A 237 11.89 -11.31 10.70
N LYS A 238 12.31 -10.20 11.31
CA LYS A 238 12.96 -10.16 12.63
C LYS A 238 12.52 -8.96 13.47
N THR A 239 12.47 -9.18 14.79
CA THR A 239 12.38 -8.13 15.81
C THR A 239 13.62 -8.18 16.68
N GLY A 240 14.42 -7.11 16.63
CA GLY A 240 15.82 -7.19 17.03
C GLY A 240 16.54 -8.27 16.21
N GLU A 241 17.22 -9.19 16.89
CA GLU A 241 17.96 -10.28 16.25
C GLU A 241 17.14 -11.59 16.12
N VAL A 242 15.90 -11.62 16.62
CA VAL A 242 15.08 -12.83 16.69
C VAL A 242 14.09 -12.88 15.54
N SER A 243 13.93 -14.06 14.92
CA SER A 243 12.89 -14.30 13.92
C SER A 243 11.50 -13.97 14.45
N ASP A 244 10.75 -13.16 13.71
CA ASP A 244 9.43 -12.68 14.08
C ASP A 244 8.48 -12.82 12.89
N ALA A 245 7.33 -13.45 13.14
CA ALA A 245 6.28 -13.66 12.16
C ALA A 245 5.04 -12.78 12.40
N THR A 246 5.02 -12.01 13.49
CA THR A 246 3.84 -11.25 13.96
C THR A 246 3.29 -10.33 12.88
N TRP A 247 4.20 -9.67 12.15
CA TRP A 247 3.85 -8.69 11.12
C TRP A 247 4.01 -9.21 9.69
N ARG A 248 4.18 -10.52 9.52
CA ARG A 248 4.46 -11.10 8.21
C ARG A 248 3.34 -10.81 7.22
N GLU A 249 2.09 -11.04 7.61
CA GLU A 249 0.93 -10.75 6.76
C GLU A 249 0.73 -9.24 6.65
N LEU A 250 0.63 -8.74 5.41
CA LEU A 250 0.35 -7.32 5.15
C LEU A 250 -0.95 -6.84 5.79
N THR A 251 -1.97 -7.72 5.88
CA THR A 251 -3.26 -7.37 6.49
C THR A 251 -3.10 -7.00 7.97
N THR A 252 -2.11 -7.54 8.69
CA THR A 252 -1.90 -7.21 10.11
C THR A 252 -1.64 -5.70 10.29
N ILE A 253 -0.70 -5.12 9.54
CA ILE A 253 -0.41 -3.68 9.65
C ILE A 253 -1.55 -2.84 9.08
N ARG A 254 -2.23 -3.29 8.01
CA ARG A 254 -3.39 -2.59 7.45
C ARG A 254 -4.54 -2.49 8.45
N ILE A 255 -4.82 -3.56 9.20
CA ILE A 255 -5.84 -3.57 10.25
C ILE A 255 -5.46 -2.58 11.37
N VAL A 256 -4.20 -2.57 11.80
CA VAL A 256 -3.72 -1.61 12.81
C VAL A 256 -3.89 -0.16 12.32
N ASP A 257 -3.52 0.10 11.07
CA ASP A 257 -3.62 1.40 10.41
C ASP A 257 -5.08 1.79 10.07
N ASP A 258 -6.04 0.86 10.13
CA ASP A 258 -7.48 1.13 10.03
C ASP A 258 -8.11 1.39 11.42
N VAL A 259 -7.83 0.54 12.41
CA VAL A 259 -8.44 0.59 13.74
C VAL A 259 -7.98 1.81 14.53
N ILE A 260 -6.67 2.04 14.65
CA ILE A 260 -6.13 3.09 15.52
C ILE A 260 -6.52 4.49 15.02
N PRO A 261 -6.37 4.84 13.73
CA PRO A 261 -6.77 6.14 13.23
C PRO A 261 -8.29 6.36 13.28
N THR A 262 -9.10 5.32 13.05
CA THR A 262 -10.57 5.42 13.19
C THR A 262 -10.94 5.86 14.62
N ILE A 263 -10.41 5.17 15.63
CA ILE A 263 -10.67 5.50 17.05
C ILE A 263 -10.14 6.90 17.37
N ARG A 264 -8.90 7.21 16.96
CA ARG A 264 -8.28 8.52 17.17
C ARG A 264 -9.14 9.65 16.61
N ASN A 265 -9.64 9.50 15.39
CA ASN A 265 -10.45 10.50 14.70
C ASN A 265 -11.84 10.63 15.35
N ALA A 266 -12.48 9.52 15.71
CA ALA A 266 -13.75 9.54 16.43
C ALA A 266 -13.65 10.27 17.78
N LEU A 267 -12.59 9.97 18.55
CA LEU A 267 -12.33 10.65 19.82
C LEU A 267 -12.04 12.14 19.64
N ARG A 268 -11.20 12.50 18.66
CA ARG A 268 -10.88 13.90 18.36
C ARG A 268 -12.12 14.69 17.97
N ALA A 269 -12.96 14.14 17.09
CA ALA A 269 -14.17 14.80 16.61
C ALA A 269 -15.20 15.04 17.74
N LYS A 270 -15.36 14.07 18.65
CA LYS A 270 -16.40 14.12 19.67
C LYS A 270 -15.98 14.84 20.96
N PHE A 271 -14.69 14.85 21.31
CA PHE A 271 -14.23 15.30 22.63
C PHE A 271 -13.24 16.48 22.62
N GLN A 272 -13.05 17.18 21.49
CA GLN A 272 -12.04 18.26 21.33
C GLN A 272 -12.08 19.36 22.43
N ARG A 273 -13.25 19.63 23.01
CA ARG A 273 -13.45 20.67 24.03
C ARG A 273 -14.10 20.13 25.32
N SER A 274 -13.92 18.85 25.59
CA SER A 274 -14.55 18.20 26.74
C SER A 274 -13.72 18.34 28.01
N LYS A 275 -14.39 18.45 29.16
CA LYS A 275 -13.72 18.42 30.48
C LYS A 275 -13.34 16.99 30.82
N ASN A 276 -12.18 16.77 31.44
CA ASN A 276 -11.77 15.44 31.94
C ASN A 276 -12.51 15.08 33.25
N THR A 277 -13.81 14.85 33.16
CA THR A 277 -14.64 14.35 34.27
C THR A 277 -14.84 12.84 34.15
N GLU A 278 -15.24 12.18 35.24
CA GLU A 278 -15.61 10.77 35.22
C GLU A 278 -16.69 10.47 34.17
N GLN A 279 -17.69 11.35 34.05
CA GLN A 279 -18.73 11.26 33.03
C GLN A 279 -18.14 11.30 31.60
N THR A 280 -17.25 12.24 31.31
CA THR A 280 -16.60 12.32 29.98
C THR A 280 -15.77 11.07 29.70
N ARG A 281 -15.04 10.56 30.69
CA ARG A 281 -14.25 9.32 30.55
C ARG A 281 -15.14 8.11 30.26
N GLY A 282 -16.29 8.01 30.93
CA GLY A 282 -17.32 7.01 30.61
C GLY A 282 -17.80 7.13 29.16
N ALA A 283 -18.04 8.35 28.67
CA ALA A 283 -18.43 8.60 27.28
C ALA A 283 -17.31 8.27 26.26
N ILE A 284 -16.05 8.56 26.58
CA ILE A 284 -14.87 8.18 25.77
C ILE A 284 -14.81 6.65 25.68
N ARG A 285 -14.95 5.95 26.81
CA ARG A 285 -14.94 4.48 26.83
C ARG A 285 -16.03 3.90 25.93
N SER A 286 -17.26 4.42 26.04
CA SER A 286 -18.36 4.00 25.18
C SER A 286 -18.10 4.29 23.70
N GLN A 287 -17.42 5.39 23.36
CA GLN A 287 -17.04 5.67 21.97
C GLN A 287 -16.01 4.67 21.46
N VAL A 288 -14.98 4.35 22.25
CA VAL A 288 -13.96 3.35 21.86
C VAL A 288 -14.61 1.98 21.63
N ILE A 289 -15.48 1.56 22.55
CA ILE A 289 -16.25 0.31 22.41
C ILE A 289 -17.10 0.34 21.14
N LEU A 290 -17.79 1.44 20.84
CA LEU A 290 -18.59 1.57 19.63
C LEU A 290 -17.77 1.35 18.35
N GLU A 291 -16.58 1.96 18.26
CA GLU A 291 -15.71 1.77 17.10
C GLU A 291 -15.18 0.32 17.03
N LEU A 292 -14.77 -0.27 18.15
CA LEU A 292 -14.29 -1.65 18.19
C LEU A 292 -15.39 -2.66 17.82
N GLU A 293 -16.62 -2.48 18.30
CA GLU A 293 -17.79 -3.28 17.91
C GLU A 293 -18.10 -3.15 16.41
N ASN A 294 -17.95 -1.94 15.85
CA ASN A 294 -18.07 -1.74 14.41
C ASN A 294 -17.01 -2.56 13.65
N LYS A 295 -15.74 -2.50 14.08
CA LYS A 295 -14.65 -3.28 13.46
C LYS A 295 -14.87 -4.80 13.60
N LEU A 296 -15.41 -5.25 14.74
CA LEU A 296 -15.78 -6.65 14.97
C LEU A 296 -16.91 -7.10 14.02
N SER A 297 -17.96 -6.28 13.88
CA SER A 297 -19.11 -6.58 13.02
C SER A 297 -18.76 -6.65 11.52
N ARG A 298 -17.68 -5.96 11.14
CA ARG A 298 -17.11 -5.97 9.78
C ARG A 298 -16.03 -7.03 9.59
N GLU A 299 -15.77 -7.87 10.59
CA GLU A 299 -14.73 -8.90 10.56
C GLU A 299 -13.31 -8.35 10.33
N ILE A 300 -13.07 -7.08 10.67
CA ILE A 300 -11.73 -6.46 10.64
C ILE A 300 -10.88 -6.96 11.81
N ILE A 301 -11.52 -7.15 12.96
CA ILE A 301 -10.95 -7.76 14.15
C ILE A 301 -11.82 -8.96 14.56
N THR A 302 -11.23 -9.91 15.28
CA THR A 302 -11.93 -11.10 15.80
C THR A 302 -12.31 -10.99 17.27
N GLY A 303 -11.77 -9.99 17.97
CA GLY A 303 -12.09 -9.71 19.36
C GLY A 303 -11.36 -8.48 19.89
N TYR A 304 -11.80 -7.98 21.03
CA TYR A 304 -11.14 -6.92 21.79
C TYR A 304 -11.40 -7.07 23.28
N GLU A 305 -10.48 -6.56 24.10
CA GLU A 305 -10.54 -6.63 25.55
C GLU A 305 -9.84 -5.44 26.21
N ASN A 306 -9.89 -5.40 27.55
CA ASN A 306 -9.15 -4.43 28.37
C ASN A 306 -9.39 -2.95 28.02
N VAL A 307 -10.62 -2.59 27.61
CA VAL A 307 -10.96 -1.18 27.31
C VAL A 307 -11.10 -0.37 28.60
N THR A 308 -10.05 0.36 28.96
CA THR A 308 -9.98 1.22 30.15
C THR A 308 -9.86 2.69 29.75
N VAL A 309 -10.46 3.57 30.56
CA VAL A 309 -10.34 5.03 30.40
C VAL A 309 -10.22 5.67 31.78
N GLN A 310 -9.08 6.27 32.05
CA GLN A 310 -8.75 6.85 33.36
C GLN A 310 -8.07 8.20 33.22
N ALA A 311 -8.14 9.02 34.28
CA ALA A 311 -7.31 10.20 34.34
C ALA A 311 -5.87 9.76 34.64
N ASP A 312 -4.89 10.45 34.06
CA ASP A 312 -3.50 10.26 34.46
C ASP A 312 -3.31 10.68 35.92
N ALA A 313 -2.54 9.89 36.67
CA ALA A 313 -2.37 10.08 38.11
C ALA A 313 -1.52 11.32 38.45
N GLU A 314 -0.60 11.71 37.56
CA GLU A 314 0.33 12.82 37.76
C GLU A 314 -0.15 14.10 37.06
N ASN A 315 -0.95 13.96 35.99
CA ASN A 315 -1.49 15.05 35.21
C ASN A 315 -3.01 14.92 34.99
N PRO A 316 -3.85 15.59 35.80
CA PRO A 316 -5.31 15.47 35.71
C PRO A 316 -5.90 16.03 34.40
N THR A 317 -5.11 16.73 33.57
CA THR A 317 -5.54 17.17 32.24
C THR A 317 -5.45 16.08 31.18
N VAL A 318 -4.76 14.97 31.48
CA VAL A 318 -4.55 13.83 30.57
C VAL A 318 -5.57 12.73 30.86
N CYS A 319 -6.13 12.18 29.79
CA CYS A 319 -7.03 11.03 29.82
C CYS A 319 -6.33 9.86 29.10
N LEU A 320 -6.06 8.80 29.84
CA LEU A 320 -5.44 7.58 29.35
C LEU A 320 -6.53 6.64 28.84
N VAL A 321 -6.36 6.14 27.62
CA VAL A 321 -7.25 5.18 26.97
C VAL A 321 -6.39 3.98 26.59
N GLU A 322 -6.71 2.81 27.12
CA GLU A 322 -6.03 1.56 26.79
C GLU A 322 -7.06 0.53 26.30
N PHE A 323 -6.66 -0.28 25.34
CA PHE A 323 -7.46 -1.38 24.81
C PHE A 323 -6.53 -2.37 24.08
N SER A 324 -7.00 -3.60 23.94
CA SER A 324 -6.33 -4.63 23.14
C SER A 324 -7.33 -5.20 22.12
N PHE A 325 -6.85 -5.56 20.94
CA PHE A 325 -7.68 -6.20 19.91
C PHE A 325 -6.91 -7.30 19.18
N THR A 326 -7.63 -8.27 18.66
CA THR A 326 -7.09 -9.39 17.88
C THR A 326 -7.44 -9.18 16.42
N VAL A 327 -6.43 -9.14 15.55
CA VAL A 327 -6.61 -8.94 14.11
C VAL A 327 -7.34 -10.14 13.48
N ALA A 328 -8.12 -9.89 12.43
CA ALA A 328 -8.62 -10.96 11.58
C ALA A 328 -7.51 -11.42 10.62
N HIS A 329 -7.32 -12.74 10.51
CA HIS A 329 -6.33 -13.32 9.61
C HIS A 329 -6.96 -13.77 8.31
N GLY A 330 -6.25 -13.49 7.21
CA GLY A 330 -6.61 -13.96 5.89
C GLY A 330 -6.59 -15.49 5.77
N LEU A 331 -7.57 -16.03 5.05
CA LEU A 331 -7.57 -17.44 4.67
C LEU A 331 -6.56 -17.67 3.52
N ASN A 332 -5.33 -18.05 3.87
CA ASN A 332 -4.26 -18.25 2.91
C ASN A 332 -4.19 -19.67 2.33
N GLN A 333 -4.66 -20.68 3.07
CA GLN A 333 -4.55 -22.09 2.67
C GLN A 333 -5.76 -22.89 3.17
N ILE A 334 -6.22 -23.85 2.38
CA ILE A 334 -7.23 -24.85 2.77
C ILE A 334 -6.61 -26.23 2.56
N TRP A 335 -6.44 -26.99 3.65
CA TRP A 335 -5.95 -28.36 3.59
C TRP A 335 -7.10 -29.34 3.42
N LEU A 336 -7.12 -30.05 2.30
CA LEU A 336 -8.12 -31.09 2.00
C LEU A 336 -7.50 -32.48 2.17
N SER A 337 -8.16 -33.35 2.93
CA SER A 337 -7.79 -34.77 3.07
C SER A 337 -8.99 -35.64 2.71
N ALA A 338 -8.79 -36.60 1.80
CA ALA A 338 -9.83 -37.55 1.38
C ALA A 338 -9.35 -38.98 1.65
N HIS A 339 -10.19 -39.76 2.35
CA HIS A 339 -9.95 -41.19 2.59
C HIS A 339 -10.87 -42.01 1.68
N ILE A 340 -10.30 -42.69 0.69
CA ILE A 340 -11.04 -43.49 -0.27
C ILE A 340 -10.95 -44.96 0.14
N THR A 341 -12.11 -45.59 0.28
CA THR A 341 -12.23 -47.05 0.42
C THR A 341 -12.85 -47.58 -0.87
N VAL A 342 -12.26 -48.62 -1.45
CA VAL A 342 -12.75 -49.29 -2.67
C VAL A 342 -13.61 -50.48 -2.30
#